data_AF-A0A8T3LK87-F1
#
_entry.id   AF-A0A8T3LK87-F1
#
_cell.length_a   1.000
_cell.length_b   1.000
_cell.length_c   1.000
_cell.angle_alpha   90.00
_cell.angle_beta   90.00
_cell.angle_gamma   90.00
#
_symmetry.space_group_name_H-M   'P 1'
#
loop_
_entity.id
_entity.type
_entity.pdbx_description
1 polymer ?
#
loop_
_entity_poly.entity_id
_entity_poly.type
_entity_poly.pdbx_seq_one_letter_code
_entity_poly.pdbx_strand_id
1 'polypeptide(L)'
;MLDNSTFDYKPHLKSAYIDPIRTVTVIDDEYPTIDDLISPTKDSFSQDNISRLKDIIDISRSEEYNWLLDVYNGKEKKIQEGTVSNR
;
A
#
# COMPACT_ATOMS: atom_id res chain seq x y z
N MET A 1 45.89 2.41 4.55
CA MET A 1 44.70 1.95 3.81
C MET A 1 44.05 0.89 4.68
N LEU A 2 42.80 1.09 5.11
CA LEU A 2 42.08 0.10 5.93
C LEU A 2 41.75 -1.10 5.05
N ASP A 3 42.17 -2.29 5.48
CA ASP A 3 41.89 -3.55 4.82
C ASP A 3 40.39 -3.86 4.94
N ASN A 4 39.67 -3.77 3.82
CA ASN A 4 38.23 -4.02 3.73
C ASN A 4 37.87 -5.52 3.88
N SER A 5 38.84 -6.42 4.04
CA SER A 5 38.60 -7.86 4.10
C SER A 5 37.86 -8.34 5.35
N THR A 6 37.73 -7.49 6.38
CA THR A 6 37.14 -7.83 7.69
C THR A 6 35.84 -7.10 8.03
N PHE A 7 35.32 -6.23 7.17
CA PHE A 7 34.05 -5.53 7.44
C PHE A 7 32.85 -6.42 7.08
N ASP A 8 32.08 -6.84 8.09
CA ASP A 8 30.88 -7.63 7.88
C ASP A 8 29.68 -6.75 7.47
N TYR A 9 29.37 -6.78 6.18
CA TYR A 9 28.24 -6.06 5.60
C TYR A 9 26.88 -6.66 5.97
N LYS A 10 26.81 -7.93 6.37
CA LYS A 10 25.53 -8.64 6.59
C LYS A 10 24.59 -7.95 7.59
N PRO A 11 25.01 -7.55 8.81
CA PRO A 11 24.12 -6.88 9.75
C PRO A 11 23.62 -5.52 9.23
N HIS A 12 24.46 -4.80 8.48
CA HIS A 12 24.13 -3.49 7.91
C HIS A 12 23.10 -3.63 6.78
N LEU A 13 23.27 -4.61 5.89
CA LEU A 13 22.30 -4.90 4.83
C LEU A 13 20.97 -5.38 5.41
N LYS A 14 21.01 -6.23 6.45
CA LYS A 14 19.80 -6.69 7.14
C LYS A 14 19.04 -5.52 7.77
N SER A 15 19.73 -4.67 8.53
CA SER A 15 19.12 -3.51 9.18
C SER A 15 18.63 -2.46 8.17
N ALA A 16 19.32 -2.29 7.05
CA ALA A 16 18.91 -1.30 6.05
C ALA A 16 17.74 -1.80 5.19
N TYR A 17 17.72 -3.08 4.79
CA TYR A 17 16.84 -3.56 3.72
C TYR A 17 15.87 -4.68 4.11
N ILE A 18 16.13 -5.42 5.20
CA ILE A 18 15.34 -6.59 5.57
C ILE A 18 14.46 -6.30 6.78
N ASP A 19 15.03 -5.73 7.83
CA ASP A 19 14.31 -5.46 9.07
C ASP A 19 13.25 -4.34 8.97
N PRO A 20 13.45 -3.24 8.20
CA PRO A 20 12.44 -2.22 8.10
C PRO A 20 11.34 -2.66 7.13
N ILE A 21 10.10 -2.71 7.62
CA ILE A 21 8.93 -2.68 6.75
C ILE A 21 8.98 -1.34 6.02
N ARG A 22 8.90 -1.36 4.69
CA ARG A 22 8.95 -0.15 3.86
C ARG A 22 7.62 0.17 3.21
N THR A 23 6.74 -0.82 3.08
CA THR A 23 5.50 -0.71 2.33
C THR A 23 4.38 -1.45 3.07
N VAL A 24 3.22 -0.81 3.15
CA VAL A 24 1.96 -1.38 3.60
C VAL A 24 0.94 -1.17 2.49
N THR A 25 0.25 -2.24 2.10
CA THR A 25 -0.85 -2.17 1.13
C THR A 25 -2.12 -2.60 1.83
N VAL A 26 -3.10 -1.70 1.88
CA VAL A 26 -4.44 -1.98 2.41
C VAL A 26 -5.35 -2.33 1.25
N ILE A 27 -5.99 -3.51 1.32
CA ILE A 27 -6.95 -3.95 0.32
C ILE A 27 -8.31 -4.07 0.99
N ASP A 28 -9.19 -3.13 0.71
CA ASP A 28 -10.53 -3.04 1.31
C ASP A 28 -11.44 -2.21 0.41
N ASP A 29 -12.58 -2.79 0.01
CA ASP A 29 -13.50 -2.17 -0.94
C ASP A 29 -14.38 -1.07 -0.32
N GLU A 30 -14.32 -0.93 1.01
CA GLU A 30 -15.00 0.09 1.79
C GLU A 30 -14.14 1.32 2.10
N TYR A 31 -12.86 1.32 1.71
CA TYR A 31 -11.98 2.48 1.87
C TYR A 31 -11.85 3.29 0.58
N PRO A 32 -11.81 4.63 0.68
CA PRO A 32 -11.54 5.47 -0.48
C PRO A 32 -10.10 5.27 -0.95
N THR A 33 -9.95 5.02 -2.25
CA THR A 33 -8.65 5.00 -2.94
C THR A 33 -8.32 6.37 -3.54
N ILE A 34 -7.08 6.55 -4.03
CA ILE A 34 -6.73 7.76 -4.81
C ILE A 34 -7.59 7.86 -6.08
N ASP A 35 -7.90 6.72 -6.71
CA ASP A 35 -8.75 6.67 -7.90
C ASP A 35 -10.17 7.18 -7.61
N ASP A 36 -10.70 6.87 -6.43
CA ASP A 36 -12.01 7.36 -5.94
C ASP A 36 -11.99 8.86 -5.62
N LEU A 37 -10.82 9.45 -5.33
CA LEU A 37 -10.67 10.89 -5.08
C LEU A 37 -10.56 11.72 -6.37
N ILE A 38 -9.89 11.19 -7.39
CA ILE A 38 -9.66 11.90 -8.67
C ILE A 38 -10.77 11.64 -9.69
N SER A 39 -11.50 10.54 -9.56
CA SER A 39 -12.68 10.24 -10.36
C SER A 39 -13.92 10.67 -9.59
N PRO A 40 -14.90 11.34 -10.21
CA PRO A 40 -16.17 11.64 -9.55
C PRO A 40 -17.01 10.36 -9.43
N THR A 41 -16.61 9.45 -8.54
CA THR A 41 -17.43 8.32 -8.13
C THR A 41 -18.48 8.79 -7.13
N LYS A 42 -19.68 8.20 -7.19
CA LYS A 42 -20.82 8.55 -6.33
C LYS A 42 -20.79 7.83 -4.98
N ASP A 43 -19.73 7.08 -4.70
CA ASP A 43 -19.68 6.19 -3.55
C ASP A 43 -19.46 7.02 -2.28
N SER A 44 -20.49 7.07 -1.44
CA SER A 44 -20.40 7.68 -0.12
C SER A 44 -19.72 6.70 0.84
N PHE A 45 -18.50 7.00 1.25
CA PHE A 45 -17.79 6.24 2.28
C PHE A 45 -18.34 6.57 3.67
N SER A 46 -18.43 5.56 4.54
CA SER A 46 -18.89 5.78 5.91
C SER A 46 -17.85 6.59 6.71
N GLN A 47 -18.33 7.38 7.68
CA GLN A 47 -17.45 8.12 8.60
C GLN A 47 -16.53 7.19 9.38
N ASP A 48 -17.03 6.02 9.78
CA ASP A 48 -16.27 5.03 10.53
C ASP A 48 -15.10 4.48 9.69
N ASN A 49 -15.34 4.20 8.41
CA ASN A 49 -14.30 3.70 7.51
C ASN A 49 -13.26 4.77 7.20
N ILE A 50 -13.68 6.03 7.05
CA ILE A 50 -12.77 7.17 6.92
C ILE A 50 -11.91 7.32 8.19
N SER A 51 -12.50 7.21 9.38
CA SER A 51 -11.76 7.32 10.64
C SER A 51 -10.72 6.22 10.77
N ARG A 52 -11.10 4.97 10.48
CA ARG A 52 -10.18 3.82 10.52
C ARG A 52 -9.03 3.96 9.52
N LEU A 53 -9.33 4.39 8.29
CA LEU A 53 -8.30 4.62 7.29
C LEU A 53 -7.33 5.72 7.73
N LYS A 54 -7.85 6.78 8.36
CA LYS A 54 -7.02 7.86 8.90
C LYS A 54 -6.06 7.35 9.98
N ASP A 55 -6.53 6.51 10.90
CA ASP A 55 -5.66 5.92 11.93
C ASP A 55 -4.54 5.09 11.30
N ILE A 56 -4.86 4.32 10.24
CA ILE A 56 -3.86 3.55 9.49
C ILE A 56 -2.84 4.48 8.81
N ILE A 57 -3.29 5.58 8.20
CA ILE A 57 -2.42 6.59 7.57
C ILE A 57 -1.50 7.21 8.61
N ASP A 58 -2.04 7.62 9.76
CA ASP A 58 -1.30 8.32 10.81
C ASP A 58 -0.23 7.41 11.41
N ILE A 59 -0.53 6.13 11.66
CA ILE A 59 0.46 5.15 12.11
C ILE A 59 1.51 4.92 11.02
N SER A 60 1.08 4.62 9.79
CA SER A 60 2.01 4.25 8.71
C SER A 60 2.98 5.38 8.38
N ARG A 61 2.53 6.64 8.42
CA ARG A 61 3.34 7.82 8.09
C ARG A 61 3.98 8.49 9.29
N SER A 62 3.85 7.92 10.48
CA SER A 62 4.56 8.40 11.67
C SER A 62 6.08 8.33 11.48
N GLU A 63 6.82 9.15 12.22
CA GLU A 63 8.29 9.16 12.18
C GLU A 63 8.91 7.82 12.60
N GLU A 64 8.20 7.04 13.42
CA GLU A 64 8.63 5.72 13.89
C GLU A 64 8.64 4.68 12.77
N TYR A 65 7.63 4.73 11.88
CA TYR A 65 7.41 3.70 10.88
C TYR A 65 7.78 4.16 9.46
N ASN A 66 7.36 5.36 9.07
CA ASN A 66 7.63 5.97 7.77
C ASN A 66 7.40 4.99 6.57
N TRP A 67 6.31 4.25 6.64
CA TRP A 67 5.93 3.27 5.63
C TRP A 67 5.28 3.96 4.42
N LEU A 68 5.63 3.48 3.24
CA LEU A 68 4.87 3.74 2.03
C LEU A 68 3.52 3.03 2.15
N LEU A 69 2.45 3.79 2.29
CA LEU A 69 1.09 3.26 2.37
C LEU A 69 0.39 3.40 1.03
N ASP A 70 -0.14 2.29 0.53
CA ASP A 70 -1.02 2.23 -0.64
C ASP A 70 -2.38 1.62 -0.26
N VAL A 71 -3.46 2.07 -0.92
CA VAL A 71 -4.84 1.67 -0.61
C VAL A 71 -5.52 1.28 -1.92
N TYR A 72 -5.99 0.04 -1.97
CA TYR A 72 -6.63 -0.54 -3.14
C TYR A 72 -8.01 -1.10 -2.76
N ASN A 73 -9.03 -0.84 -3.58
CA ASN A 73 -10.39 -1.31 -3.27
C ASN A 73 -10.62 -2.79 -3.57
N GLY A 74 -9.65 -3.50 -4.18
CA GLY A 74 -9.78 -4.93 -4.48
C GLY A 74 -10.88 -5.27 -5.48
N LYS A 75 -11.64 -4.30 -5.99
CA LYS A 75 -12.80 -4.54 -6.86
C LYS A 75 -12.31 -5.03 -8.22
N GLU A 76 -12.61 -6.28 -8.54
CA GLU A 76 -12.38 -6.80 -9.89
C GLU A 76 -13.38 -6.15 -10.87
N LYS A 77 -12.87 -5.62 -11.98
CA LYS A 77 -13.74 -5.30 -13.12
C LYS A 77 -14.31 -6.61 -13.64
N LYS A 78 -15.59 -6.89 -13.35
CA LYS A 78 -16.32 -7.96 -14.01
C LYS A 78 -16.28 -7.67 -15.51
N ILE A 79 -15.42 -8.37 -16.24
CA ILE A 79 -15.46 -8.39 -17.70
C ILE A 79 -16.84 -8.98 -18.02
N GLN A 80 -17.68 -8.23 -18.73
CA GLN A 80 -18.92 -8.80 -19.24
C GLN A 80 -18.52 -9.97 -20.15
N GLU A 81 -18.88 -11.19 -19.76
CA GLU A 81 -18.77 -12.38 -20.59
C GLU A 81 -19.75 -12.23 -21.77
N GLY A 82 -19.36 -11.43 -22.75
CA GLY A 82 -20.18 -11.01 -23.88
C GLY A 82 -19.41 -11.20 -25.18
N THR A 83 -19.48 -12.42 -25.70
CA THR A 83 -19.23 -12.79 -27.10
C THR A 83 -17.77 -12.72 -27.58
N VAL A 84 -16.97 -13.73 -27.18
CA VAL A 84 -15.88 -14.20 -28.06
C VAL A 84 -16.54 -14.88 -29.26
N SER A 85 -16.81 -14.12 -30.33
CA SER A 85 -17.12 -14.70 -31.64
C SER A 85 -15.80 -15.21 -32.21
N ASN A 86 -15.57 -16.52 -32.15
CA ASN A 86 -14.53 -17.15 -32.97
C ASN A 86 -14.81 -16.80 -34.43
N ARG A 87 -13.88 -16.08 -35.06
CA ARG A 87 -13.79 -15.89 -36.51
C ARG A 87 -12.54 -16.59 -37.01
#